data_AF-A0A834NRN0-F1
#
_entry.id   AF-A0A834NRN0-F1
#
_cell.length_a   1.000
_cell.length_b   1.000
_cell.length_c   1.000
_cell.angle_alpha   90.00
_cell.angle_beta   90.00
_cell.angle_gamma   90.00
#
_symmetry.space_group_name_H-M   'P 1'
#
loop_
_entity.id
_entity.type
_entity.pdbx_description
1 polymer ?
#
loop_
_entity_poly.entity_id
_entity_poly.type
_entity_poly.pdbx_seq_one_letter_code
_entity_poly.pdbx_strand_id
1 'polypeptide(L)'
;MKKNFLFTFSRSNVTIRRSFVDSRKLVDKNDDDDDDDEEETKMEKLDDLQMIINITCETLKRLSSNIEEIKTILMTKDEQIKTLTEEVEIYKSVADLIHKAMRKRRKKIGISAEPVKSDLLIRRINKDIRSRILIKEAILANDFMKHLSMAQIEEIVDCMFPIAFERGSTIVREGDVGSTVFVLDGE
;
A
#
# COMPACT_ATOMS: atom_id res chain seq x y z
N MET A 1 20.71 -60.88 -4.37
CA MET A 1 20.30 -60.99 -2.95
C MET A 1 20.84 -59.78 -2.20
N LYS A 2 19.96 -58.82 -1.88
CA LYS A 2 20.34 -57.58 -1.18
C LYS A 2 20.35 -57.87 0.33
N LYS A 3 21.51 -57.73 0.98
CA LYS A 3 21.72 -57.96 2.41
C LYS A 3 21.46 -56.63 3.13
N ASN A 4 20.40 -56.54 3.92
CA ASN A 4 20.10 -55.34 4.69
C ASN A 4 20.92 -55.35 5.99
N PHE A 5 21.79 -54.34 6.14
CA PHE A 5 22.56 -54.07 7.35
C PHE A 5 21.91 -52.88 8.06
N LEU A 6 21.46 -53.07 9.31
CA LEU A 6 21.03 -51.96 10.16
C LEU A 6 22.18 -51.65 11.14
N PHE A 7 22.75 -50.46 11.03
CA PHE A 7 23.69 -49.92 11.99
C PHE A 7 22.98 -48.83 12.79
N THR A 8 22.75 -49.09 14.07
CA THR A 8 22.27 -48.08 15.03
C THR A 8 23.47 -47.45 15.72
N PHE A 9 23.52 -46.13 15.76
CA PHE A 9 24.59 -45.40 16.45
C PHE A 9 23.98 -44.54 17.57
N SER A 10 24.34 -44.90 18.81
CA SER A 10 24.07 -44.13 20.04
C SER A 10 25.29 -43.27 20.39
N ARG A 11 25.09 -42.15 21.08
CA ARG A 11 26.10 -41.09 21.30
C ARG A 11 27.14 -41.37 22.38
N SER A 12 27.28 -42.60 22.86
CA SER A 12 28.23 -42.94 23.93
C SER A 12 28.80 -44.36 23.77
N ASN A 13 29.95 -44.45 23.11
CA ASN A 13 30.84 -45.63 22.97
C ASN A 13 30.35 -46.81 22.08
N VAL A 14 31.19 -47.13 21.10
CA VAL A 14 30.94 -48.07 19.99
C VAL A 14 31.47 -49.46 20.32
N THR A 15 30.67 -50.51 20.12
CA THR A 15 31.17 -51.88 19.90
C THR A 15 30.27 -52.60 18.92
N ILE A 16 30.84 -53.11 17.82
CA ILE A 16 30.14 -53.77 16.71
C ILE A 16 30.48 -55.26 16.75
N ARG A 17 29.48 -56.14 16.90
CA ARG A 17 29.61 -57.57 16.57
C ARG A 17 28.36 -58.13 15.91
N ARG A 18 28.58 -58.84 14.79
CA ARG A 18 27.58 -59.54 13.98
C ARG A 18 27.18 -60.85 14.67
N SER A 19 25.89 -61.14 14.76
CA SER A 19 25.42 -62.52 14.86
C SER A 19 24.12 -62.71 14.09
N PHE A 20 24.09 -63.82 13.37
CA PHE A 20 23.01 -64.32 12.54
C PHE A 20 22.19 -65.27 13.41
N VAL A 21 20.87 -65.11 13.49
CA VAL A 21 20.05 -66.08 14.25
C VAL A 21 18.78 -66.43 13.51
N ASP A 22 18.61 -67.75 13.39
CA ASP A 22 17.57 -68.51 12.74
C ASP A 22 16.45 -68.89 13.72
N SER A 23 15.25 -68.97 13.16
CA SER A 23 14.10 -69.80 13.53
C SER A 23 13.75 -70.11 15.00
N ARG A 24 12.58 -69.58 15.37
CA ARG A 24 11.46 -70.21 16.11
C ARG A 24 11.61 -70.39 17.64
N LYS A 25 10.58 -69.82 18.31
CA LYS A 25 9.83 -70.35 19.49
C LYS A 25 10.64 -70.42 20.80
N LEU A 26 10.18 -70.00 21.97
CA LEU A 26 8.87 -69.76 22.60
C LEU A 26 9.09 -68.70 23.71
N VAL A 27 8.21 -67.71 23.88
CA VAL A 27 7.20 -67.64 24.97
C VAL A 27 7.76 -68.11 26.32
N ASP A 28 7.95 -67.18 27.27
CA ASP A 28 7.00 -67.05 28.39
C ASP A 28 7.27 -65.80 29.26
N LYS A 29 6.17 -65.19 29.71
CA LYS A 29 5.94 -64.24 30.82
C LYS A 29 5.34 -62.88 30.44
N ASN A 30 4.00 -62.87 30.49
CA ASN A 30 3.07 -61.90 31.08
C ASN A 30 3.29 -60.40 30.83
N ASP A 31 2.44 -59.82 29.98
CA ASP A 31 2.12 -58.38 29.92
C ASP A 31 0.62 -58.26 29.55
N ASP A 32 -0.29 -58.74 30.40
CA ASP A 32 -1.76 -58.70 30.16
C ASP A 32 -2.42 -57.42 30.70
N ASP A 33 -1.66 -56.39 31.08
CA ASP A 33 -2.18 -55.14 31.69
C ASP A 33 -1.88 -53.85 30.85
N ASP A 34 -1.20 -53.93 29.69
CA ASP A 34 -0.80 -52.75 28.90
C ASP A 34 -1.70 -52.46 27.67
N ASP A 35 -2.57 -53.39 27.25
CA ASP A 35 -3.38 -53.25 26.03
C ASP A 35 -4.66 -52.39 26.25
N ASP A 36 -5.20 -52.36 27.47
CA ASP A 36 -6.43 -51.61 27.78
C ASP A 36 -6.21 -50.09 27.80
N ASP A 37 -5.06 -49.62 28.31
CA ASP A 37 -4.69 -48.20 28.34
C ASP A 37 -4.43 -47.64 26.92
N GLU A 38 -3.91 -48.45 26.00
CA GLU A 38 -3.64 -48.01 24.62
C GLU A 38 -4.93 -47.89 23.80
N GLU A 39 -5.92 -48.76 24.03
CA GLU A 39 -7.24 -48.67 23.39
C GLU A 39 -8.09 -47.53 23.98
N GLU A 40 -8.03 -47.27 25.29
CA GLU A 40 -8.69 -46.11 25.90
C GLU A 40 -8.13 -44.79 25.33
N THR A 41 -6.81 -44.65 25.23
CA THR A 41 -6.19 -43.45 24.65
C THR A 41 -6.43 -43.29 23.14
N LYS A 42 -6.68 -44.38 22.39
CA LYS A 42 -7.13 -44.31 20.99
C LYS A 42 -8.60 -43.92 20.90
N MET A 43 -9.43 -44.40 21.81
CA MET A 43 -10.86 -44.08 21.89
C MET A 43 -11.07 -42.60 22.22
N GLU A 44 -10.32 -42.07 23.19
CA GLU A 44 -10.31 -40.64 23.52
C GLU A 44 -9.91 -39.77 22.31
N LYS A 45 -8.83 -40.14 21.60
CA LYS A 45 -8.38 -39.42 20.39
C LYS A 45 -9.40 -39.49 19.25
N LEU A 46 -10.11 -40.61 19.13
CA LEU A 46 -11.17 -40.79 18.13
C LEU A 46 -12.36 -39.89 18.42
N ASP A 47 -12.76 -39.79 19.69
CA ASP A 47 -13.84 -38.91 20.15
C ASP A 47 -13.46 -37.42 19.98
N ASP A 48 -12.23 -37.05 20.32
CA ASP A 48 -11.68 -35.70 20.09
C ASP A 48 -11.68 -35.34 18.60
N LEU A 49 -11.26 -36.27 17.74
CA LEU A 49 -11.25 -36.05 16.30
C LEU A 49 -12.67 -35.92 15.76
N GLN A 50 -13.62 -36.71 16.26
CA GLN A 50 -15.03 -36.62 15.89
C GLN A 50 -15.65 -35.29 16.35
N MET A 51 -15.27 -34.80 17.53
CA MET A 51 -15.67 -33.49 18.05
C MET A 51 -15.13 -32.36 17.16
N ILE A 52 -13.85 -32.40 16.78
CA ILE A 52 -13.24 -31.41 15.88
C ILE A 52 -13.92 -31.42 14.51
N ILE A 53 -14.22 -32.60 13.95
CA ILE A 53 -14.93 -32.74 12.67
C ILE A 53 -16.31 -32.07 12.76
N ASN A 54 -17.05 -32.31 13.84
CA ASN A 54 -18.38 -31.74 14.03
C ASN A 54 -18.32 -30.20 14.11
N ILE A 55 -17.41 -29.66 14.92
CA ILE A 55 -17.22 -28.20 15.06
C ILE A 55 -16.79 -27.58 13.73
N THR A 56 -15.88 -28.23 13.00
CA THR A 56 -15.41 -27.77 11.69
C THR A 56 -16.55 -27.77 10.68
N CYS A 57 -17.38 -28.82 10.66
CA CYS A 57 -18.56 -28.90 9.80
C CYS A 57 -19.58 -27.79 10.10
N GLU A 58 -19.84 -27.50 11.37
CA GLU A 58 -20.72 -26.39 11.76
C GLU A 58 -20.17 -25.03 11.33
N THR A 59 -18.86 -24.83 11.51
CA THR A 59 -18.18 -23.59 11.12
C THR A 59 -18.23 -23.41 9.60
N LEU A 60 -18.00 -24.46 8.82
CA LEU A 60 -18.13 -24.44 7.36
C LEU A 60 -19.56 -24.10 6.92
N LYS A 61 -20.58 -24.65 7.59
CA LYS A 61 -21.98 -24.30 7.31
C LYS A 61 -22.28 -22.83 7.60
N ARG A 62 -21.82 -22.30 8.74
CA ARG A 62 -21.96 -20.88 9.09
C ARG A 62 -21.27 -19.97 8.06
N LEU A 63 -20.02 -20.27 7.72
CA LEU A 63 -19.26 -19.48 6.73
C LEU A 63 -19.93 -19.52 5.35
N SER A 64 -20.41 -20.68 4.91
CA SER A 64 -21.15 -20.83 3.66
C SER A 64 -22.43 -19.97 3.64
N SER A 65 -23.19 -19.96 4.75
CA SER A 65 -24.37 -19.10 4.90
C SER A 65 -24.01 -17.62 4.82
N ASN A 66 -22.96 -17.19 5.52
CA ASN A 66 -22.52 -15.80 5.49
C ASN A 66 -22.06 -15.37 4.10
N ILE A 67 -21.36 -16.25 3.37
CA ILE A 67 -20.94 -15.99 1.99
C ILE A 67 -22.15 -15.74 1.09
N GLU A 68 -23.20 -16.53 1.24
CA GLU A 68 -24.40 -16.37 0.41
C GLU A 68 -25.15 -15.08 0.74
N GLU A 69 -25.26 -14.74 2.02
CA GLU A 69 -25.82 -13.45 2.44
C GLU A 69 -25.00 -12.27 1.88
N ILE A 70 -23.66 -12.31 2.01
CA ILE A 70 -22.78 -11.26 1.46
C ILE A 70 -22.95 -11.12 -0.05
N LYS A 71 -23.05 -12.23 -0.80
CA LYS A 71 -23.32 -12.19 -2.25
C LYS A 71 -24.64 -11.52 -2.56
N THR A 72 -25.72 -11.87 -1.87
CA THR A 72 -27.03 -11.26 -2.12
C THR A 72 -27.04 -9.75 -1.86
N ILE A 73 -26.36 -9.32 -0.78
CA ILE A 73 -26.19 -7.90 -0.46
C ILE A 73 -25.38 -7.20 -1.57
N LEU A 74 -24.26 -7.79 -2.01
CA LEU A 74 -23.44 -7.23 -3.09
C LEU A 74 -24.24 -7.07 -4.38
N MET A 75 -25.00 -8.08 -4.81
CA MET A 75 -25.85 -7.99 -6.00
C MET A 75 -26.85 -6.84 -5.91
N THR A 76 -27.48 -6.68 -4.75
CA THR A 76 -28.43 -5.58 -4.49
C THR A 76 -27.73 -4.22 -4.54
N LYS A 77 -26.51 -4.12 -3.99
CA LYS A 77 -25.72 -2.88 -4.00
C LYS A 77 -25.23 -2.51 -5.38
N ASP A 78 -24.82 -3.48 -6.19
CA ASP A 78 -24.41 -3.24 -7.58
C ASP A 78 -25.57 -2.72 -8.43
N GLU A 79 -26.79 -3.23 -8.20
CA GLU A 79 -28.00 -2.71 -8.85
C GLU A 79 -28.34 -1.27 -8.40
N GLN A 80 -28.17 -0.96 -7.11
CA GLN A 80 -28.30 0.41 -6.59
C GLN A 80 -27.25 1.36 -7.20
N ILE A 81 -26.00 0.91 -7.35
CA ILE A 81 -24.94 1.71 -7.97
C ILE A 81 -25.28 1.99 -9.44
N LYS A 82 -25.75 0.98 -10.18
CA LYS A 82 -26.12 1.14 -11.58
C LYS A 82 -27.22 2.19 -11.76
N THR A 83 -28.30 2.06 -10.99
CA THR A 83 -29.44 2.99 -11.05
C THR A 83 -29.05 4.43 -10.69
N LEU A 84 -28.27 4.63 -9.62
CA LEU A 84 -27.77 5.95 -9.24
C LEU A 84 -26.80 6.54 -10.29
N THR A 85 -25.99 5.70 -10.93
CA THR A 85 -25.07 6.14 -11.98
C THR A 85 -25.85 6.67 -13.19
N GLU A 86 -26.89 5.94 -13.62
CA GLU A 86 -27.79 6.38 -14.70
C GLU A 86 -28.50 7.70 -14.36
N GLU A 87 -28.95 7.87 -13.11
CA GLU A 87 -29.57 9.12 -12.64
C GLU A 87 -28.59 10.30 -12.68
N VAL A 88 -27.36 10.09 -12.21
CA VAL A 88 -26.29 11.10 -12.23
C VAL A 88 -25.94 11.50 -13.67
N GLU A 89 -25.91 10.57 -14.62
CA GLU A 89 -25.66 10.88 -16.03
C GLU A 89 -26.74 11.81 -16.61
N ILE A 90 -28.01 11.58 -16.26
CA ILE A 90 -29.12 12.45 -16.66
C ILE A 90 -28.94 13.85 -16.08
N TYR A 91 -28.67 13.97 -14.77
CA TYR A 91 -28.47 15.29 -14.14
C TYR A 91 -27.27 16.04 -14.72
N LYS A 92 -26.17 15.35 -15.02
CA LYS A 92 -24.99 15.95 -15.70
C LYS A 92 -25.36 16.48 -17.08
N SER A 93 -26.07 15.69 -17.88
CA SER A 93 -26.54 16.10 -19.20
C SER A 93 -27.43 17.35 -19.15
N VAL A 94 -28.38 17.39 -18.20
CA VAL A 94 -29.25 18.55 -17.98
C VAL A 94 -28.45 19.76 -17.51
N ALA A 95 -27.50 19.57 -16.58
CA ALA A 95 -26.62 20.64 -16.11
C ALA A 95 -25.78 21.23 -17.25
N ASP A 96 -25.25 20.40 -18.15
CA ASP A 96 -24.51 20.87 -19.33
C ASP A 96 -25.38 21.69 -20.28
N LEU A 97 -26.63 21.27 -20.51
CA LEU A 97 -27.60 22.04 -21.30
C LEU A 97 -27.90 23.39 -20.66
N ILE A 98 -28.12 23.43 -19.34
CA ILE A 98 -28.33 24.66 -18.59
C ILE A 98 -27.09 25.55 -18.66
N HIS A 99 -25.89 25.01 -18.44
CA HIS A 99 -24.63 25.76 -18.57
C HIS A 99 -24.42 26.31 -19.98
N LYS A 100 -24.80 25.56 -21.01
CA LYS A 100 -24.72 25.98 -22.41
C LYS A 100 -25.73 27.10 -22.72
N ALA A 101 -26.95 27.02 -22.17
CA ALA A 101 -27.98 28.04 -22.33
C ALA A 101 -27.68 29.33 -21.52
N MET A 102 -27.13 29.19 -20.32
CA MET A 102 -26.77 30.32 -19.44
C MET A 102 -25.45 31.00 -19.84
N ARG A 103 -24.65 30.39 -20.70
CA ARG A 103 -23.46 31.02 -21.28
C ARG A 103 -23.87 32.14 -22.26
N LYS A 104 -24.19 33.32 -21.72
CA LYS A 104 -23.68 34.56 -22.36
C LYS A 104 -22.18 34.35 -22.48
N ARG A 105 -21.65 34.14 -23.69
CA ARG A 105 -20.21 33.90 -23.91
C ARG A 105 -19.44 34.99 -23.18
N ARG A 106 -18.85 34.66 -22.01
CA ARG A 106 -17.87 35.55 -21.38
C ARG A 106 -16.76 35.69 -22.40
N LYS A 107 -16.59 36.89 -22.93
CA LYS A 107 -15.54 37.18 -23.91
C LYS A 107 -14.22 36.77 -23.25
N LYS A 108 -13.51 35.83 -23.84
CA LYS A 108 -12.15 35.50 -23.41
C LYS A 108 -11.29 36.71 -23.73
N ILE A 109 -10.60 37.25 -22.73
CA ILE A 109 -9.64 38.33 -22.90
C ILE A 109 -8.27 37.66 -23.09
N GLY A 110 -7.49 38.13 -24.06
CA GLY A 110 -6.12 37.67 -24.27
C GLY A 110 -5.19 38.25 -23.20
N ILE A 111 -4.19 37.48 -22.79
CA ILE A 111 -3.13 37.92 -21.87
C ILE A 111 -1.84 37.98 -22.70
N SER A 112 -1.06 39.05 -22.53
CA SER A 112 0.23 39.24 -23.21
C SER A 112 1.26 39.65 -22.17
N ALA A 113 2.47 39.10 -22.30
CA ALA A 113 3.62 39.48 -21.50
C ALA A 113 4.42 40.59 -22.19
N GLU A 114 5.24 41.29 -21.41
CA GLU A 114 6.19 42.26 -21.95
C GLU A 114 7.25 41.60 -22.86
N PRO A 115 7.76 42.31 -23.88
CA PRO A 115 8.83 41.80 -24.72
C PRO A 115 10.14 41.68 -23.93
N VAL A 116 10.89 40.61 -24.17
CA VAL A 116 12.20 40.37 -23.54
C VAL A 116 13.19 41.43 -24.02
N LYS A 117 13.82 42.15 -23.09
CA LYS A 117 14.93 43.06 -23.38
C LYS A 117 16.22 42.24 -23.52
N SER A 118 17.05 42.55 -24.51
CA SER A 118 18.28 41.79 -24.81
C SER A 118 19.34 41.87 -23.71
N ASP A 119 19.32 42.93 -22.89
CA ASP A 119 20.41 43.26 -21.99
C ASP A 119 19.98 43.10 -20.52
N LEU A 120 19.54 41.90 -20.15
CA LEU A 120 19.22 41.60 -18.75
C LEU A 120 20.51 41.35 -17.97
N LEU A 121 20.94 42.35 -17.20
CA LEU A 121 21.97 42.17 -16.18
C LEU A 121 21.38 41.38 -15.02
N ILE A 122 21.56 40.07 -15.07
CA ILE A 122 21.12 39.15 -14.05
C ILE A 122 22.06 39.24 -12.84
N ARG A 123 21.57 39.77 -11.70
CA ARG A 123 22.35 39.88 -10.46
C ARG A 123 22.37 38.54 -9.72
N ARG A 124 23.56 37.94 -9.60
CA ARG A 124 23.76 36.74 -8.77
C ARG A 124 23.97 37.12 -7.31
N ILE A 125 23.37 36.36 -6.41
CA ILE A 125 23.37 36.56 -4.96
C ILE A 125 23.82 35.27 -4.29
N ASN A 126 24.92 35.37 -3.54
CA ASN A 126 25.41 34.28 -2.70
C ASN A 126 24.40 33.97 -1.59
N LYS A 127 24.10 32.69 -1.41
CA LYS A 127 23.14 32.15 -0.44
C LYS A 127 23.79 31.01 0.33
N ASP A 128 23.31 30.77 1.54
CA ASP A 128 23.69 29.59 2.29
C ASP A 128 23.17 28.31 1.61
N ILE A 129 23.84 27.19 1.90
CA ILE A 129 23.52 25.86 1.38
C ILE A 129 22.07 25.51 1.70
N ARG A 130 21.59 25.80 2.92
CA ARG A 130 20.20 25.55 3.33
C ARG A 130 19.21 26.26 2.41
N SER A 131 19.37 27.58 2.22
CA SER A 131 18.46 28.36 1.38
C SER A 131 18.51 27.93 -0.09
N ARG A 132 19.70 27.56 -0.61
CA ARG A 132 19.82 27.02 -1.98
C ARG A 132 19.01 25.75 -2.17
N ILE A 133 19.10 24.81 -1.23
CA ILE A 133 18.37 23.54 -1.28
C ILE A 133 16.86 23.80 -1.22
N LEU A 134 16.43 24.62 -0.25
CA LEU A 134 15.01 24.95 -0.06
C LEU A 134 14.37 25.57 -1.32
N ILE A 135 15.05 26.53 -1.94
CA ILE A 135 14.56 27.17 -3.17
C ILE A 135 14.51 26.15 -4.32
N LYS A 136 15.54 25.33 -4.47
CA LYS A 136 15.62 24.32 -5.53
C LYS A 136 14.49 23.30 -5.42
N GLU A 137 14.24 22.79 -4.22
CA GLU A 137 13.14 21.86 -3.97
C GLU A 137 11.77 22.50 -4.25
N ALA A 138 11.58 23.76 -3.86
CA ALA A 138 10.35 24.49 -4.14
C ALA A 138 10.10 24.66 -5.65
N ILE A 139 11.14 24.92 -6.45
CA ILE A 139 11.04 25.02 -7.91
C ILE A 139 10.69 23.66 -8.53
N LEU A 140 11.34 22.58 -8.08
CA LEU A 140 11.11 21.23 -8.62
C LEU A 140 9.72 20.68 -8.28
N ALA A 141 9.18 21.04 -7.13
CA ALA A 141 7.84 20.65 -6.71
C ALA A 141 6.73 21.41 -7.45
N ASN A 142 7.06 22.50 -8.17
CA ASN A 142 6.07 23.34 -8.84
C ASN A 142 5.74 22.84 -10.27
N ASP A 143 4.46 22.54 -10.52
CA ASP A 143 3.98 22.04 -11.81
C ASP A 143 4.23 22.98 -13.01
N PHE A 144 4.25 24.30 -12.78
CA PHE A 144 4.53 25.28 -13.82
C PHE A 144 6.00 25.32 -14.22
N MET A 145 6.91 24.84 -13.36
CA MET A 145 8.36 24.93 -13.52
C MET A 145 9.03 23.61 -13.93
N LYS A 146 8.27 22.52 -14.08
CA LYS A 146 8.79 21.16 -14.36
C LYS A 146 9.59 20.97 -15.65
N HIS A 147 9.49 21.90 -16.60
CA HIS A 147 10.20 21.83 -17.89
C HIS A 147 11.50 22.65 -17.91
N LEU A 148 11.92 23.20 -16.78
CA LEU A 148 13.21 23.88 -16.67
C LEU A 148 14.35 22.86 -16.58
N SER A 149 15.42 23.10 -17.34
CA SER A 149 16.67 22.34 -17.20
C SER A 149 17.34 22.66 -15.86
N MET A 150 18.16 21.73 -15.34
CA MET A 150 18.88 21.95 -14.08
C MET A 150 19.75 23.23 -14.12
N ALA A 151 20.37 23.55 -15.25
CA ALA A 151 21.16 24.76 -15.40
C ALA A 151 20.31 26.04 -15.22
N GLN A 152 19.10 26.08 -15.80
CA GLN A 152 18.18 27.20 -15.63
C GLN A 152 17.68 27.32 -14.19
N ILE A 153 17.44 26.18 -13.52
CA ILE A 153 17.06 26.18 -12.11
C ILE A 153 18.19 26.76 -11.24
N GLU A 154 19.43 26.34 -11.46
CA GLU A 154 20.58 26.90 -10.74
C GLU A 154 20.75 28.40 -11.01
N GLU A 155 20.52 28.87 -12.23
CA GLU A 155 20.49 30.30 -12.54
C GLU A 155 19.38 31.04 -11.77
N ILE A 156 18.16 30.51 -11.73
CA ILE A 156 17.06 31.11 -10.96
C ILE A 156 17.42 31.15 -9.47
N VAL A 157 17.94 30.06 -8.92
CA VAL A 157 18.39 29.97 -7.52
C VAL A 157 19.46 31.02 -7.23
N ASP A 158 20.42 31.24 -8.13
CA ASP A 158 21.46 32.26 -7.97
C ASP A 158 20.88 33.68 -7.93
N CYS A 159 19.75 33.93 -8.59
CA CYS A 159 19.22 35.29 -8.82
C CYS A 159 18.11 35.71 -7.86
N MET A 160 17.45 34.75 -7.20
CA MET A 160 16.52 35.05 -6.12
C MET A 160 17.21 35.81 -4.98
N PHE A 161 16.46 36.60 -4.23
CA PHE A 161 17.01 37.44 -3.16
C PHE A 161 16.13 37.38 -1.92
N PRO A 162 16.72 37.50 -0.72
CA PRO A 162 15.95 37.49 0.51
C PRO A 162 15.14 38.80 0.64
N ILE A 163 13.91 38.67 1.13
CA ILE A 163 13.05 39.79 1.51
C ILE A 163 12.44 39.45 2.86
N ALA A 164 12.56 40.37 3.83
CA ALA A 164 11.97 40.24 5.15
C ALA A 164 10.66 41.04 5.22
N PHE A 165 9.65 40.47 5.85
CA PHE A 165 8.36 41.13 6.11
C PHE A 165 8.08 41.16 7.61
N GLU A 166 7.51 42.27 8.09
CA GLU A 166 7.10 42.38 9.49
C GLU A 166 5.86 41.54 9.78
N ARG A 167 5.68 41.13 11.03
CA ARG A 167 4.50 40.37 11.45
C ARG A 167 3.21 41.15 11.18
N GLY A 168 2.25 40.51 10.52
CA GLY A 168 0.99 41.15 10.13
C GLY A 168 1.04 41.92 8.81
N SER A 169 2.20 41.95 8.14
CA SER A 169 2.31 42.56 6.81
C SER A 169 1.55 41.76 5.77
N THR A 170 0.90 42.47 4.84
CA THR A 170 0.31 41.88 3.64
C THR A 170 1.35 41.86 2.52
N ILE A 171 1.77 40.67 2.07
CA ILE A 171 2.78 40.50 1.01
C ILE A 171 2.16 40.67 -0.38
N VAL A 172 0.99 40.07 -0.60
CA VAL A 172 0.24 40.11 -1.87
C VAL A 172 -1.21 40.46 -1.55
N ARG A 173 -1.84 41.28 -2.40
CA ARG A 173 -3.26 41.64 -2.30
C ARG A 173 -4.02 41.15 -3.53
N GLU A 174 -5.23 40.66 -3.30
CA GLU A 174 -6.10 40.24 -4.41
C GLU A 174 -6.51 41.45 -5.25
N GLY A 175 -6.42 41.32 -6.56
CA GLY A 175 -6.71 42.39 -7.52
C GLY A 175 -5.47 43.18 -7.96
N ASP A 176 -4.34 43.05 -7.27
CA ASP A 176 -3.08 43.68 -7.67
C ASP A 176 -2.37 42.89 -8.78
N VAL A 177 -1.55 43.59 -9.57
CA VAL A 177 -0.74 42.97 -10.62
C VAL A 177 0.39 42.15 -9.99
N GLY A 178 0.44 40.85 -10.30
CA GLY A 178 1.52 39.97 -9.85
C GLY A 178 2.74 40.02 -10.77
N SER A 179 3.90 40.42 -10.23
CA SER A 179 5.18 40.48 -10.95
C SER A 179 6.31 39.68 -10.30
N THR A 180 6.07 39.07 -9.14
CA THR A 180 7.11 38.45 -8.31
C THR A 180 6.63 37.13 -7.73
N VAL A 181 7.54 36.15 -7.66
CA VAL A 181 7.31 34.83 -7.06
C VAL A 181 8.10 34.75 -5.76
N PHE A 182 7.48 34.18 -4.73
CA PHE A 182 8.07 34.04 -3.40
C PHE A 182 8.25 32.57 -3.03
N VAL A 183 9.29 32.30 -2.26
CA VAL A 183 9.50 31.04 -1.55
C VAL A 183 9.61 31.38 -0.07
N LEU A 184 8.86 30.67 0.76
CA LEU A 184 8.83 30.92 2.21
C LEU A 184 9.94 30.13 2.88
N ASP A 185 10.71 30.80 3.74
CA ASP A 185 11.64 30.14 4.65
C ASP A 185 10.88 29.76 5.93
N GLY A 186 10.91 28.47 6.28
CA GLY A 186 10.09 27.89 7.34
C GLY A 186 10.79 27.90 8.70
N GLU A 187 11.13 29.07 9.22
CA GLU A 187 11.55 29.24 10.62
C GLU A 187 10.38 29.65 11.53
#